data_AF-A0A9E0PNG1-F1
#
_entry.id   AF-A0A9E0PNG1-F1
#
_cell.length_a   1.000
_cell.length_b   1.000
_cell.length_c   1.000
_cell.angle_alpha   90.00
_cell.angle_beta   90.00
_cell.angle_gamma   90.00
#
_symmetry.space_group_name_H-M   'P 1'
#
loop_
_entity.id
_entity.type
_entity.pdbx_description
1 polymer ?
#
loop_
_entity_poly.entity_id
_entity_poly.type
_entity_poly.pdbx_seq_one_letter_code
_entity_poly.pdbx_strand_id
1 'polypeptide(L)' 'MLTMTPLSIIAENEYSPSLHRYRVKFLREGHEIEYTFTVTERDLTGVRPDDEEFSGATLQDPLMPKLMQAILYFHEGRKQ' A
#
# COMPACT_ATOMS: atom_id res chain seq x y z
N MET A 1 -0.88 7.02 -17.50
CA MET A 1 -1.89 6.25 -16.70
C MET A 1 -1.16 5.37 -15.70
N LEU A 2 -1.46 5.50 -14.40
CA LEU A 2 -0.88 4.68 -13.33
C LEU A 2 -1.52 3.30 -13.36
N THR A 3 -0.73 2.23 -13.43
CA THR A 3 -1.28 0.89 -13.25
C THR A 3 -1.35 0.61 -11.76
N MET A 4 -2.56 0.46 -11.19
CA MET A 4 -2.75 0.10 -9.77
C MET A 4 -2.34 -1.34 -9.42
N THR A 5 -1.69 -2.03 -10.35
CA THR A 5 -1.02 -3.31 -10.11
C THR A 5 0.34 -3.02 -9.49
N PRO A 6 0.60 -3.42 -8.23
CA PRO A 6 1.90 -3.23 -7.63
C PRO A 6 2.95 -4.12 -8.31
N LEU A 7 4.11 -3.54 -8.61
CA LEU A 7 5.31 -4.28 -9.05
C LEU A 7 5.97 -5.00 -7.87
N SER A 8 5.99 -4.34 -6.71
CA SER A 8 6.52 -4.91 -5.47
C SER A 8 5.87 -4.26 -4.25
N ILE A 9 5.72 -5.04 -3.18
CA ILE A 9 5.31 -4.58 -1.85
C ILE A 9 6.43 -4.96 -0.88
N ILE A 10 7.02 -3.98 -0.22
CA ILE A 10 8.16 -4.16 0.68
C ILE A 10 7.80 -3.57 2.04
N ALA A 11 8.10 -4.30 3.11
CA ALA A 11 7.97 -3.76 4.45
C ALA A 11 9.14 -2.82 4.78
N GLU A 12 8.86 -1.61 5.23
CA GLU A 12 9.93 -0.68 5.64
C GLU A 12 10.48 -1.00 7.03
N ASN A 13 9.68 -1.68 7.86
CA ASN A 13 9.98 -1.90 9.26
C ASN A 13 9.92 -3.40 9.62
N GLU A 14 10.66 -3.77 10.66
CA GLU A 14 10.39 -5.00 11.41
C GLU A 14 8.95 -4.98 11.94
N TYR A 15 8.38 -6.17 12.12
CA TYR A 15 6.99 -6.29 12.52
C TYR A 15 6.78 -5.68 13.92
N SER A 16 5.94 -4.65 14.02
CA SER A 16 5.60 -3.96 15.28
C SER A 16 4.10 -4.06 15.54
N PRO A 17 3.61 -4.35 16.76
CA PRO A 17 2.22 -4.75 17.02
C PRO A 17 1.11 -3.73 16.70
N SER A 18 1.40 -2.56 16.14
CA SER A 18 0.41 -1.50 16.02
C SER A 18 0.50 -0.63 14.76
N LEU A 19 1.64 -0.60 14.07
CA LEU A 19 1.81 0.23 12.88
C LEU A 19 2.84 -0.39 11.93
N HIS A 20 2.41 -0.68 10.71
CA HIS A 20 3.23 -1.32 9.69
C HIS A 20 3.28 -0.47 8.43
N ARG A 21 4.49 -0.07 8.02
CA ARG A 21 4.70 0.72 6.81
C ARG A 21 5.16 -0.18 5.67
N TYR A 22 4.56 0.03 4.51
CA TYR A 22 4.80 -0.71 3.29
C TYR A 22 5.13 0.25 2.17
N ARG A 23 6.27 0.05 1.53
CA ARG A 23 6.60 0.71 0.28
C ARG A 23 6.09 -0.11 -0.87
N VAL A 24 5.28 0.50 -1.72
CA VAL A 24 4.68 -0.16 -2.88
C VAL A 24 5.12 0.55 -4.14
N LYS A 25 5.69 -0.23 -5.05
CA LYS A 25 6.21 0.27 -6.32
C LYS A 25 5.18 0.03 -7.44
N PHE A 26 5.03 1.00 -8.33
CA PHE A 26 4.12 0.97 -9.46
C PHE A 26 4.82 1.42 -10.74
N LEU A 27 4.23 1.09 -11.89
CA LEU A 27 4.60 1.66 -13.17
C LEU A 27 3.64 2.80 -13.53
N ARG A 28 4.18 4.00 -13.75
CA ARG A 28 3.44 5.17 -14.24
C ARG A 28 4.16 5.72 -15.47
N GLU A 29 3.52 5.61 -16.63
CA GLU A 29 4.04 6.22 -17.88
C GLU A 29 5.49 5.80 -18.19
N GLY A 30 5.78 4.51 -17.99
CA GLY A 30 7.11 3.95 -18.22
C GLY A 30 8.12 4.20 -17.10
N HIS A 31 7.74 4.89 -16.02
CA HIS A 31 8.60 5.18 -14.88
C HIS A 31 8.16 4.40 -13.64
N GLU A 32 9.13 3.91 -12.87
CA GLU A 32 8.87 3.33 -11.56
C GLU A 32 8.62 4.45 -10.55
N ILE A 33 7.51 4.36 -9.84
CA ILE A 33 7.17 5.26 -8.74
C ILE A 33 6.86 4.46 -7.48
N GLU A 34 7.24 5.00 -6.33
CA GLU A 34 7.04 4.37 -5.04
C GLU A 34 6.11 5.22 -4.18
N TYR A 35 5.17 4.56 -3.51
CA TYR A 35 4.29 5.18 -2.52
C TYR A 35 4.33 4.37 -1.23
N THR A 36 4.22 5.05 -0.10
CA THR A 36 4.18 4.42 1.22
C THR A 36 2.76 4.30 1.72
N PHE A 37 2.45 3.15 2.32
CA PHE A 37 1.17 2.82 2.91
C PHE A 37 1.37 2.34 4.34
N THR A 38 0.51 2.79 5.24
CA THR A 38 0.44 2.31 6.61
C THR A 38 -0.74 1.35 6.78
N VAL A 39 -0.47 0.21 7.41
CA VAL A 39 -1.47 -0.70 7.95
C VAL A 39 -1.55 -0.53 9.46
N THR A 40 -2.74 -0.26 9.99
CA THR A 40 -3.01 -0.10 11.42
C THR A 40 -3.89 -1.23 11.92
N GLU A 41 -3.57 -1.82 13.07
CA GLU A 41 -4.32 -2.95 13.66
C GLU A 41 -5.13 -2.58 14.92
N ARG A 42 -5.13 -1.32 15.35
CA ARG A 42 -5.66 -0.93 16.68
C ARG A 42 -7.18 -1.07 16.85
N ASP A 43 -7.97 -0.75 15.82
CA ASP A 43 -9.45 -0.70 15.92
C ASP A 43 -10.14 -1.41 14.74
N LEU A 44 -9.66 -1.14 13.52
CA LEU A 44 -10.07 -1.81 12.29
C LEU A 44 -8.83 -1.96 11.42
N THR A 45 -8.49 -3.19 11.02
CA THR A 45 -7.38 -3.40 10.08
C THR A 45 -7.69 -2.69 8.77
N GLY A 46 -6.86 -1.71 8.44
CA GLY A 46 -7.05 -0.88 7.27
C GLY A 46 -5.73 -0.38 6.71
N VAL A 47 -5.71 -0.19 5.39
CA VAL A 47 -4.58 0.37 4.65
C VAL A 47 -4.85 1.84 4.39
N ARG A 48 -3.87 2.69 4.66
CA ARG A 48 -3.92 4.12 4.35
C ARG A 48 -2.65 4.54 3.62
N PRO A 49 -2.74 5.29 2.52
CA PRO A 49 -1.55 5.92 1.95
C PRO A 49 -1.00 6.97 2.92
N ASP A 50 0.32 7.06 3.03
CA ASP A 50 1.01 8.09 3.84
C ASP A 50 1.05 9.44 3.12
N ASP A 51 0.88 9.43 1.78
CA ASP A 51 1.06 10.59 0.92
C ASP A 51 -0.29 11.20 0.48
N GLU A 52 -0.44 12.51 0.67
CA GLU A 52 -1.59 13.28 0.21
C GLU A 52 -1.65 13.34 -1.33
N GLU A 53 -0.50 13.33 -2.01
CA GLU A 53 -0.42 13.34 -3.48
C GLU A 53 -0.94 12.03 -4.08
N PHE A 54 -0.64 10.89 -3.42
CA PHE A 54 -1.23 9.61 -3.79
C PHE A 54 -2.75 9.65 -3.61
N SER A 55 -3.22 10.19 -2.48
CA SER A 55 -4.65 10.29 -2.18
C SER A 55 -5.40 11.10 -3.26
N GLY A 56 -4.85 12.24 -3.69
CA GLY A 56 -5.45 13.08 -4.72
C GLY A 56 -5.52 12.42 -6.10
N ALA A 57 -4.50 11.65 -6.49
CA ALA A 57 -4.41 11.04 -7.82
C ALA A 57 -5.14 9.70 -7.97
N THR A 58 -5.42 9.00 -6.86
CA THR A 58 -5.74 7.56 -6.89
C THR A 58 -7.00 7.17 -6.12
N LEU A 59 -7.55 8.04 -5.26
CA LEU A 59 -8.81 7.76 -4.52
C LEU A 59 -10.00 7.50 -5.44
N GLN A 60 -9.97 7.99 -6.68
CA GLN A 60 -11.02 7.76 -7.68
C GLN A 60 -10.72 6.57 -8.61
N ASP A 61 -9.58 5.90 -8.45
CA ASP A 61 -9.23 4.77 -9.30
C ASP A 61 -10.04 3.52 -8.90
N PRO A 62 -10.77 2.89 -9.84
CA PRO A 62 -11.60 1.72 -9.54
C PRO A 62 -10.80 0.49 -9.08
N LEU A 63 -9.47 0.48 -9.26
CA LEU A 63 -8.59 -0.60 -8.82
C LEU A 63 -8.01 -0.37 -7.41
N MET A 64 -8.27 0.77 -6.77
CA MET A 64 -7.83 1.07 -5.40
C MET A 64 -8.19 -0.04 -4.39
N PRO A 65 -9.42 -0.61 -4.39
CA PRO A 65 -9.75 -1.70 -3.46
C PRO A 65 -8.86 -2.93 -3.64
N LYS A 66 -8.45 -3.26 -4.87
CA LYS A 66 -7.58 -4.41 -5.14
C LYS A 66 -6.18 -4.18 -4.61
N LEU A 67 -5.66 -2.96 -4.74
CA LEU A 67 -4.36 -2.59 -4.18
C LEU A 67 -4.37 -2.70 -2.65
N MET A 68 -5.38 -2.14 -2.00
CA MET A 68 -5.55 -2.25 -0.55
C MET A 68 -5.60 -3.71 -0.11
N GLN A 69 -6.36 -4.54 -0.82
CA GLN A 69 -6.44 -5.97 -0.53
C GLN A 69 -5.09 -6.69 -0.71
N ALA A 70 -4.31 -6.36 -1.74
CA ALA A 70 -2.98 -6.93 -1.95
C ALA A 70 -2.00 -6.59 -0.81
N ILE A 71 -2.03 -5.35 -0.31
CA ILE A 71 -1.23 -4.91 0.84
C ILE A 71 -1.65 -5.66 2.11
N LEU A 72 -2.95 -5.84 2.34
CA LEU A 72 -3.47 -6.62 3.47
C LEU A 72 -3.04 -8.09 3.40
N TYR A 73 -3.15 -8.74 2.24
CA TYR A 73 -2.70 -10.13 2.08
C TYR A 73 -1.20 -10.29 2.36
N PHE A 74 -0.38 -9.36 1.87
CA PHE A 74 1.05 -9.34 2.17
C PHE A 74 1.31 -9.15 3.67
N HIS A 75 0.56 -8.25 4.32
CA HIS A 75 0.65 -8.03 5.76
C HIS A 75 0.28 -9.29 6.58
N GLU A 76 -0.84 -9.95 6.28
CA GLU A 76 -1.25 -11.18 6.94
C GLU A 76 -0.23 -12.31 6.74
N GLY A 77 0.37 -12.42 5.56
CA GLY A 77 1.42 -13.41 5.29
C GLY A 77 2.68 -13.21 6.15
N ARG A 78 2.95 -12.00 6.65
CA ARG A 78 4.09 -11.71 7.55
C ARG A 78 3.82 -12.05 9.01
N LYS A 79 2.57 -12.37 9.38
CA LYS A 79 2.20 -12.79 10.75
C LYS A 79 2.50 -14.26 11.03
N GLN A 80 2.60 -15.08 9.98
CA GLN A 80 2.86 -16.52 10.04
C GLN A 80 4.37 -16.78 10.15
#